data_AF-A0AAD5NPL0-F1
#
_entry.id   AF-A0AAD5NPL0-F1
#
_cell.length_a   1.000
_cell.length_b   1.000
_cell.length_c   1.000
_cell.angle_alpha   90.00
_cell.angle_beta   90.00
_cell.angle_gamma   90.00
#
_symmetry.space_group_name_H-M   'P 1'
#
loop_
_entity.id
_entity.type
_entity.pdbx_description
1 polymer ?
#
loop_
_entity_poly.entity_id
_entity_poly.type
_entity_poly.pdbx_seq_one_letter_code
_entity_poly.pdbx_strand_id
1 'polypeptide(L)'
;MAGASAPTPCVFCEIARNSTSTPLLHFDDKVVAFQDIKPSAFRHYLVIPVDHIPTVKDFQRREEDYSLVSHMLNVGQTLLCRDAPQSSQYRFGFHQPPLNSVDHLHLHCLALPFIPRWKHLKYLSLGPLGGFIEAEKLLKKIKPLSPIVS
;
A
#
# COMPACT_ATOMS: atom_id res chain seq x y z
N MET A 1 -15.17 -31.21 10.69
CA MET A 1 -14.17 -30.51 11.52
C MET A 1 -13.04 -30.05 10.60
N ALA A 2 -13.20 -28.88 9.98
CA ALA A 2 -12.14 -28.29 9.16
C ALA A 2 -11.15 -27.59 10.12
N GLY A 3 -9.89 -28.00 10.08
CA GLY A 3 -8.83 -27.38 10.88
C GLY A 3 -8.68 -25.92 10.48
N ALA A 4 -9.12 -25.01 11.34
CA ALA A 4 -8.72 -23.62 11.26
C ALA A 4 -7.21 -23.58 11.53
N SER A 5 -6.41 -23.44 10.48
CA SER A 5 -4.99 -23.13 10.64
C SER A 5 -4.91 -21.82 11.42
N ALA A 6 -4.16 -21.82 12.53
CA ALA A 6 -3.85 -20.58 13.23
C ALA A 6 -3.35 -19.55 12.22
N PRO A 7 -3.84 -18.30 12.25
CA PRO A 7 -3.39 -17.27 11.32
C PRO A 7 -1.87 -17.14 11.44
N THR A 8 -1.18 -17.17 10.31
CA THR A 8 0.26 -16.94 10.26
C THR A 8 0.57 -15.59 10.93
N PRO A 9 1.61 -15.51 11.77
CA PRO A 9 1.94 -14.26 12.43
C PRO A 9 2.30 -13.20 11.38
N CYS A 10 1.53 -12.12 11.34
CA CYS A 10 1.74 -11.01 10.42
C CYS A 10 2.14 -9.75 11.20
N VAL A 11 3.38 -9.30 10.99
CA VAL A 11 3.93 -8.10 11.63
C VAL A 11 3.11 -6.84 11.33
N PHE A 12 2.48 -6.75 10.16
CA PHE A 12 1.63 -5.61 9.81
C PHE A 12 0.27 -5.65 10.52
N CYS A 13 -0.28 -6.83 10.81
CA CYS A 13 -1.44 -6.95 11.70
C CYS A 13 -1.11 -6.50 13.13
N GLU A 14 0.09 -6.81 13.63
CA GLU A 14 0.53 -6.35 14.95
C GLU A 14 0.68 -4.82 15.01
N ILE A 15 1.22 -4.21 13.95
CA ILE A 15 1.29 -2.75 13.82
C ILE A 15 -0.11 -2.14 13.74
N ALA A 16 -1.02 -2.70 12.93
CA ALA A 16 -2.39 -2.21 12.79
C ALA A 16 -3.18 -2.26 14.11
N ARG A 17 -2.92 -3.26 14.96
CA ARG A 17 -3.49 -3.38 16.30
C ARG A 17 -2.77 -2.54 17.37
N ASN A 18 -1.82 -1.71 16.95
CA ASN A 18 -0.98 -0.90 17.84
C ASN A 18 -0.28 -1.74 18.94
N SER A 19 0.08 -2.98 18.60
CA SER A 19 0.71 -3.94 19.53
C SER A 19 2.25 -3.91 19.47
N THR A 20 2.83 -2.92 18.78
CA THR A 20 4.27 -2.74 18.60
C THR A 20 4.70 -1.34 19.02
N SER A 21 6.01 -1.08 19.12
CA SER A 21 6.55 0.26 19.38
C SER A 21 6.64 1.15 18.13
N THR A 22 6.03 0.76 17.00
CA THR A 22 6.10 1.49 15.73
C THR A 22 5.29 2.78 15.83
N PRO A 23 5.91 3.97 15.68
CA PRO A 23 5.16 5.22 15.68
C PRO A 23 4.24 5.30 14.47
N LEU A 24 2.96 5.54 14.71
CA LEU A 24 1.97 5.74 13.66
C LEU A 24 1.95 7.20 13.23
N LEU A 25 2.06 7.42 11.92
CA LEU A 25 1.91 8.72 11.27
C LEU A 25 0.44 9.07 11.01
N HIS A 26 -0.40 8.04 10.91
CA HIS A 26 -1.85 8.10 10.72
C HIS A 26 -2.50 6.83 11.25
N PHE A 27 -3.70 6.95 11.80
CA PHE A 27 -4.54 5.83 12.26
C PHE A 27 -6.01 6.23 12.14
N ASP A 28 -6.81 5.39 11.48
CA ASP A 28 -8.27 5.48 11.48
C ASP A 28 -8.90 4.08 11.47
N ASP A 29 -10.21 3.99 11.24
CA ASP A 29 -10.97 2.74 11.20
C ASP A 29 -10.57 1.81 10.04
N LYS A 30 -9.93 2.33 8.99
CA LYS A 30 -9.62 1.59 7.76
C LYS A 30 -8.15 1.29 7.59
N VAL A 31 -7.28 2.24 7.91
CA VAL A 31 -5.86 2.16 7.60
C VAL A 31 -4.98 2.72 8.71
N VAL A 32 -3.74 2.23 8.75
CA VAL A 32 -2.66 2.82 9.52
C VAL A 32 -1.50 3.17 8.61
N ALA A 33 -0.76 4.22 8.94
CA ALA A 33 0.43 4.62 8.20
C ALA A 33 1.64 4.77 9.12
N PHE A 34 2.80 4.34 8.65
CA PHE A 34 4.05 4.40 9.41
C PHE A 34 5.25 4.48 8.48
N GLN A 35 6.41 4.84 9.03
CA GLN A 35 7.66 4.90 8.26
C GLN A 35 8.21 3.50 8.00
N ASP A 36 8.62 3.23 6.76
CA ASP A 36 9.32 1.99 6.41
C ASP A 36 10.67 1.94 7.14
N ILE A 37 10.96 0.82 7.79
CA ILE A 37 12.22 0.61 8.55
C ILE A 37 13.47 0.58 7.66
N LYS A 38 13.31 0.31 6.36
CA LYS A 38 14.37 0.26 5.35
C LYS A 38 14.01 1.19 4.18
N PRO A 39 14.01 2.53 4.41
CA PRO A 39 13.56 3.49 3.42
C PRO A 39 14.32 3.36 2.10
N SER A 40 13.59 3.52 0.99
CA SER A 40 14.13 3.42 -0.38
C SER A 40 14.24 4.76 -1.09
N ALA A 41 13.71 5.82 -0.47
CA ALA A 41 13.69 7.17 -0.99
C ALA A 41 13.83 8.17 0.18
N PHE A 42 13.91 9.46 -0.12
CA PHE A 42 14.04 10.53 0.88
C PHE A 42 12.99 10.42 2.01
N ARG A 43 11.72 10.16 1.65
CA ARG A 43 10.71 9.62 2.58
C ARG A 43 10.12 8.35 1.99
N HIS A 44 9.89 7.36 2.85
CA HIS A 44 9.26 6.11 2.48
C HIS A 44 8.30 5.69 3.59
N TYR A 45 7.01 5.85 3.32
CA TYR A 45 5.94 5.46 4.24
C TYR A 45 5.18 4.27 3.66
N LEU A 46 4.62 3.48 4.56
CA LEU A 46 3.69 2.40 4.24
C LEU A 46 2.33 2.78 4.78
N VAL A 47 1.29 2.66 3.94
CA VAL A 47 -0.11 2.72 4.36
C VAL A 47 -0.67 1.31 4.22
N ILE A 48 -1.23 0.75 5.28
CA ILE A 48 -1.76 -0.62 5.32
C ILE A 48 -3.21 -0.61 5.79
N PRO A 49 -4.08 -1.52 5.32
CA PRO A 49 -5.40 -1.70 5.89
C PRO A 49 -5.31 -2.29 7.31
N VAL A 50 -6.28 -1.97 8.16
CA VAL A 50 -6.47 -2.60 9.47
C VAL A 50 -6.81 -4.09 9.30
N ASP A 51 -7.72 -4.38 8.37
CA ASP A 51 -8.06 -5.74 7.97
C ASP A 51 -6.92 -6.37 7.17
N HIS A 52 -6.68 -7.66 7.42
CA HIS A 52 -5.65 -8.40 6.70
C HIS A 52 -6.13 -8.72 5.28
N ILE A 53 -5.55 -8.02 4.30
CA ILE A 53 -5.69 -8.33 2.87
C ILE A 53 -4.31 -8.75 2.38
N PRO A 54 -4.08 -9.98 1.88
CA PRO A 54 -2.73 -10.43 1.55
C PRO A 54 -2.06 -9.55 0.48
N THR A 55 -2.73 -9.34 -0.66
CA THR A 55 -2.10 -8.74 -1.84
C THR A 55 -3.10 -7.95 -2.68
N VAL A 56 -2.60 -7.23 -3.68
CA VAL A 56 -3.46 -6.57 -4.68
C VAL A 56 -4.22 -7.56 -5.60
N LYS A 57 -3.90 -8.86 -5.55
CA LYS A 57 -4.62 -9.89 -6.34
C LYS A 57 -5.97 -10.26 -5.73
N ASP A 58 -6.18 -9.90 -4.46
CA ASP A 58 -7.40 -10.20 -3.71
C ASP A 58 -8.51 -9.19 -3.96
N PHE A 59 -8.21 -8.08 -4.66
CA PHE A 59 -9.19 -7.07 -5.02
C PHE A 59 -10.04 -7.46 -6.24
N GLN A 60 -11.32 -7.12 -6.16
CA GLN A 60 -12.31 -7.25 -7.22
C GLN A 60 -12.84 -5.87 -7.62
N ARG A 61 -13.77 -5.81 -8.59
CA ARG A 61 -14.39 -4.55 -9.02
C ARG A 61 -15.56 -4.15 -8.11
N ARG A 62 -15.31 -4.14 -6.79
CA ARG A 62 -16.28 -3.81 -5.74
C ARG A 62 -16.04 -2.38 -5.24
N GLU A 63 -17.10 -1.71 -4.79
CA GLU A 63 -17.02 -0.35 -4.26
C GLU A 63 -16.11 -0.28 -3.02
N GLU A 64 -16.18 -1.28 -2.14
CA GLU A 64 -15.33 -1.39 -0.95
C GLU A 64 -13.83 -1.44 -1.27
N ASP A 65 -13.44 -2.22 -2.29
CA ASP A 65 -12.05 -2.36 -2.73
C ASP A 65 -11.53 -1.04 -3.31
N TYR A 66 -12.35 -0.40 -4.15
CA TYR A 66 -12.02 0.88 -4.78
C TYR A 66 -11.89 2.00 -3.74
N SER A 67 -12.84 2.06 -2.79
CA SER A 67 -12.84 3.03 -1.70
C SER A 67 -11.62 2.86 -0.80
N LEU A 68 -11.27 1.63 -0.42
CA LEU A 68 -10.09 1.36 0.41
C LEU A 68 -8.80 1.82 -0.27
N VAL A 69 -8.56 1.45 -1.53
CA VAL A 69 -7.35 1.85 -2.26
C VAL A 69 -7.30 3.37 -2.45
N SER A 70 -8.44 4.01 -2.71
CA SER A 70 -8.55 5.46 -2.83
C SER A 70 -8.19 6.15 -1.52
N HIS A 71 -8.68 5.62 -0.40
CA HIS A 71 -8.38 6.13 0.94
C HIS A 71 -6.89 5.97 1.29
N MET A 72 -6.32 4.80 1.04
CA MET A 72 -4.88 4.55 1.22
C MET A 72 -4.03 5.55 0.44
N LEU A 73 -4.39 5.81 -0.82
CA LEU A 73 -3.70 6.77 -1.68
C LEU A 73 -3.81 8.20 -1.14
N ASN A 74 -5.00 8.62 -0.72
CA ASN A 74 -5.23 9.95 -0.16
C ASN A 74 -4.43 10.19 1.14
N VAL A 75 -4.40 9.21 2.04
CA VAL A 75 -3.58 9.26 3.27
C VAL A 75 -2.10 9.38 2.91
N GLY A 76 -1.60 8.55 1.99
CA GLY A 76 -0.21 8.61 1.53
C GLY A 76 0.18 9.96 0.93
N GLN A 77 -0.68 10.53 0.08
CA GLN A 77 -0.46 11.85 -0.53
C GLN A 77 -0.42 12.95 0.52
N THR A 78 -1.38 12.94 1.46
CA THR A 78 -1.46 13.95 2.52
C THR A 78 -0.22 13.93 3.40
N LEU A 79 0.24 12.75 3.80
CA LEU A 79 1.44 12.59 4.61
C LEU A 79 2.70 13.10 3.90
N LEU A 80 2.90 12.74 2.62
CA LEU A 80 4.08 13.19 1.89
C LEU A 80 4.04 14.69 1.56
N CYS A 81 2.87 15.25 1.22
CA CYS A 81 2.70 16.69 1.01
C CYS A 81 3.04 17.48 2.29
N ARG A 82 2.67 16.96 3.47
CA ARG A 82 3.00 17.57 4.76
C ARG A 82 4.49 17.46 5.10
N ASP A 83 5.07 16.28 4.94
CA ASP A 83 6.39 15.94 5.50
C ASP A 83 7.56 16.15 4.52
N ALA A 84 7.28 16.21 3.22
CA ALA A 84 8.27 16.37 2.17
C ALA A 84 7.79 17.31 1.03
N PRO A 85 7.20 18.50 1.33
CA PRO A 85 6.62 19.40 0.32
C PRO A 85 7.62 19.87 -0.75
N GLN A 86 8.91 19.78 -0.45
CA GLN A 86 10.02 20.16 -1.35
C GLN A 86 10.42 19.04 -2.32
N SER A 87 9.84 17.84 -2.20
CA SER A 87 10.16 16.73 -3.10
C SER A 87 9.62 17.03 -4.49
N SER A 88 10.46 16.85 -5.51
CA SER A 88 10.09 17.11 -6.90
C SER A 88 9.12 16.08 -7.47
N GLN A 89 9.01 14.90 -6.85
CA GLN A 89 8.16 13.82 -7.35
C GLN A 89 7.78 12.85 -6.22
N TYR A 90 6.51 12.46 -6.22
CA TYR A 90 6.01 11.36 -5.39
C TYR A 90 5.72 10.11 -6.23
N ARG A 91 5.87 8.93 -5.63
CA ARG A 91 5.49 7.65 -6.24
C ARG A 91 4.65 6.85 -5.25
N PHE A 92 3.52 6.33 -5.75
CA PHE A 92 2.57 5.54 -4.97
C PHE A 92 2.27 4.22 -5.67
N GLY A 93 2.38 3.10 -4.95
CA GLY A 93 2.00 1.82 -5.50
C GLY A 93 2.33 0.63 -4.62
N PHE A 94 2.06 -0.56 -5.14
CA PHE A 94 2.10 -1.81 -4.41
C PHE A 94 3.05 -2.78 -5.10
N HIS A 95 3.84 -3.52 -4.33
CA HIS A 95 4.49 -4.70 -4.87
C HIS A 95 3.46 -5.81 -5.14
N GLN A 96 3.70 -6.60 -6.17
CA GLN A 96 2.83 -7.70 -6.58
C GLN A 96 3.53 -9.04 -6.31
N PRO A 97 2.81 -10.10 -5.91
CA PRO A 97 3.40 -11.42 -5.76
C PRO A 97 4.04 -11.93 -7.05
N PRO A 98 5.22 -12.55 -6.98
CA PRO A 98 5.91 -13.02 -5.75
C PRO A 98 6.91 -12.02 -5.14
N LEU A 99 6.83 -10.73 -5.50
CA LEU A 99 7.81 -9.71 -5.14
C LEU A 99 7.42 -8.82 -3.94
N ASN A 100 6.27 -9.09 -3.29
CA ASN A 100 5.92 -8.47 -2.01
C ASN A 100 6.70 -9.13 -0.87
N SER A 101 7.23 -8.31 0.05
CA SER A 101 8.05 -8.80 1.17
C SER A 101 7.22 -9.23 2.39
N VAL A 102 6.03 -8.65 2.55
CA VAL A 102 5.08 -8.99 3.62
C VAL A 102 3.76 -9.29 2.95
N ASP A 103 3.12 -10.38 3.37
CA ASP A 103 1.81 -10.80 2.87
C ASP A 103 0.69 -10.09 3.64
N HIS A 104 0.69 -8.76 3.52
CA HIS A 104 -0.33 -7.85 4.01
C HIS A 104 -0.22 -6.61 3.15
N LEU A 105 -1.29 -6.23 2.46
CA LEU A 105 -1.35 -5.15 1.51
C LEU A 105 -0.73 -3.87 2.08
N HIS A 106 0.24 -3.31 1.38
CA HIS A 106 0.90 -2.08 1.81
C HIS A 106 1.20 -1.18 0.63
N LEU A 107 0.66 0.04 0.68
CA LEU A 107 0.95 1.08 -0.27
C LEU A 107 2.30 1.71 0.07
N HIS A 108 3.26 1.57 -0.84
CA HIS A 108 4.50 2.33 -0.77
C HIS A 108 4.22 3.78 -1.18
N CYS A 109 4.46 4.71 -0.25
CA CYS A 109 4.41 6.14 -0.47
C CYS A 109 5.83 6.69 -0.44
N LEU A 110 6.34 7.14 -1.58
CA LEU A 110 7.73 7.52 -1.77
C LEU A 110 7.84 9.00 -2.15
N ALA A 111 8.59 9.77 -1.36
CA ALA A 111 9.10 11.07 -1.79
C ALA A 111 10.51 10.89 -2.35
N LEU A 112 10.66 11.18 -3.65
CA LEU A 112 11.90 10.97 -4.39
C LEU A 112 12.92 12.08 -4.08
N PRO A 113 14.24 11.85 -4.31
CA PRO A 113 14.86 10.76 -5.07
C PRO A 113 14.89 9.40 -4.36
N PHE A 114 15.09 8.32 -5.13
CA PHE A 114 15.46 7.01 -4.59
C PHE A 114 16.88 7.03 -4.04
N ILE A 115 17.07 6.38 -2.88
CA ILE A 115 18.35 6.32 -2.17
C ILE A 115 18.63 4.87 -1.76
N PRO A 116 19.70 4.24 -2.28
CA PRO A 116 20.51 4.69 -3.43
C PRO A 116 19.71 4.69 -4.74
N ARG A 117 20.19 5.43 -5.76
CA ARG A 117 19.45 5.64 -7.01
C ARG A 117 19.00 4.34 -7.69
N TRP A 118 19.80 3.28 -7.65
CA TRP A 118 19.48 1.99 -8.27
C TRP A 118 18.22 1.32 -7.72
N LYS A 119 17.74 1.69 -6.52
CA LYS A 119 16.48 1.18 -5.97
C LYS A 119 15.27 1.50 -6.84
N HIS A 120 15.33 2.50 -7.73
CA HIS A 120 14.26 2.80 -8.68
C HIS A 120 13.80 1.57 -9.48
N LEU A 121 14.71 0.63 -9.79
CA LEU A 121 14.42 -0.61 -10.52
C LEU A 121 13.34 -1.46 -9.83
N LYS A 122 13.36 -1.52 -8.49
CA LYS A 122 12.38 -2.27 -7.69
C LYS A 122 10.95 -1.74 -7.86
N TYR A 123 10.84 -0.44 -8.12
CA TYR A 123 9.56 0.26 -8.18
C TYR A 123 9.09 0.51 -9.62
N LEU A 124 9.77 0.00 -10.65
CA LEU A 124 9.37 0.17 -12.04
C LEU A 124 8.05 -0.55 -12.33
N SER A 125 7.11 0.18 -12.94
CA SER A 125 5.85 -0.40 -13.41
C SER A 125 6.03 -0.95 -14.83
N LEU A 126 6.32 -2.24 -14.95
CA LEU A 126 6.53 -2.94 -16.23
C LEU A 126 5.27 -3.65 -16.75
N GLY A 127 4.08 -3.11 -16.45
CA GLY A 127 2.82 -3.71 -16.88
C GLY A 127 2.55 -5.08 -16.21
N PRO A 128 1.89 -6.04 -16.89
CA PRO A 128 1.48 -7.31 -16.29
C PRO A 128 2.64 -8.23 -15.89
N LEU A 129 3.85 -7.95 -16.38
CA LEU A 129 5.09 -8.65 -16.04
C LEU A 129 5.87 -7.94 -14.92
N GLY A 130 5.41 -6.78 -14.47
CA GLY A 130 6.09 -5.96 -13.46
C GLY A 130 5.76 -6.37 -12.03
N GLY A 131 6.76 -6.27 -11.15
CA GLY A 131 6.59 -6.50 -9.71
C GLY A 131 5.94 -5.37 -8.93
N PHE A 132 5.58 -4.26 -9.60
CA PHE A 132 5.04 -3.06 -8.97
C PHE A 132 3.92 -2.43 -9.80
N ILE A 133 2.77 -2.23 -9.19
CA ILE A 133 1.61 -1.54 -9.77
C ILE A 133 1.41 -0.18 -9.10
N GLU A 134 1.32 0.87 -9.92
CA GLU A 134 0.99 2.21 -9.41
C GLU A 134 -0.45 2.26 -8.91
N ALA A 135 -0.69 2.96 -7.80
CA ALA A 135 -2.00 2.99 -7.14
C ALA A 135 -3.12 3.46 -8.09
N GLU A 136 -2.86 4.50 -8.88
CA GLU A 136 -3.73 5.01 -9.96
C GLU A 136 -4.10 3.93 -11.00
N LYS A 137 -3.14 3.09 -11.39
CA LYS A 137 -3.37 1.99 -12.35
C LYS A 137 -4.20 0.88 -11.71
N LEU A 138 -3.96 0.57 -10.43
CA LEU A 138 -4.77 -0.37 -9.67
C LEU A 138 -6.21 0.11 -9.56
N LEU A 139 -6.43 1.38 -9.18
CA LEU A 139 -7.76 2.00 -9.11
C LEU A 139 -8.52 1.89 -10.43
N LYS A 140 -7.86 2.19 -11.56
CA LYS A 140 -8.46 2.02 -12.89
C LYS A 140 -8.88 0.57 -13.17
N LYS A 141 -8.07 -0.41 -12.74
CA LYS A 141 -8.33 -1.84 -12.91
C LYS A 141 -9.52 -2.32 -12.06
N ILE A 142 -9.62 -1.85 -10.82
CA ILE A 142 -10.65 -2.29 -9.86
C ILE A 142 -11.88 -1.38 -9.85
N LYS A 143 -11.94 -0.37 -10.72
CA LYS A 143 -13.06 0.57 -10.80
C LYS A 143 -14.38 -0.21 -10.94
N PRO A 144 -15.37 0.01 -10.05
CA PRO A 144 -16.67 -0.66 -10.12
C PRO A 144 -17.33 -0.46 -11.50
N LEU A 145 -18.07 -1.46 -11.95
CA LEU A 145 -18.90 -1.31 -13.13
C LEU A 145 -20.06 -0.37 -12.79
N SER A 146 -20.35 0.60 -13.65
CA SER A 146 -21.56 1.39 -13.49
C SER A 146 -22.76 0.44 -13.46
N PRO A 147 -23.71 0.59 -12.52
CA PRO A 147 -24.95 -0.15 -12.59
C PRO A 147 -25.58 0.15 -13.95
N ILE A 148 -25.92 -0.89 -14.70
CA ILE A 148 -26.72 -0.74 -15.91
C ILE A 148 -28.07 -0.23 -15.41
N VAL A 149 -28.32 1.07 -15.61
CA VAL A 149 -29.64 1.64 -15.38
C VAL A 149 -30.53 1.06 -16.48
N SER A 150 -31.33 0.07 -16.12
CA SER A 150 -32.44 -0.45 -16.94
C SER A 150 -33.64 0.48 -16.86
#